data_AF-A0A956U5Q1-F1
#
_entry.id   AF-A0A956U5Q1-F1
#
_cell.length_a   1.000
_cell.length_b   1.000
_cell.length_c   1.000
_cell.angle_alpha   90.00
_cell.angle_beta   90.00
_cell.angle_gamma   90.00
#
_symmetry.space_group_name_H-M   'P 1'
#
loop_
_entity.id
_entity.type
_entity.pdbx_description
1 polymer ?
#
loop_
_entity_poly.entity_id
_entity_poly.type
_entity_poly.pdbx_seq_one_letter_code
_entity_poly.pdbx_strand_id
1 'polypeptide(L)'
;MAFDVPCPDYLFEIPEAERPERCELQRSVCVIDDEKFFVKGALEIPVSDLPQPLSLNVWVSLSSENFDRSMELWTTVGRESEPPYFGWFSNRLPGFPDTLNLKTLVHTQPVGSIPLITLEPSEHPLSVAHHKGLSESEYKSLVMKLLHGQ
;
A
#
# COMPACT_ATOMS: atom_id res chain seq x y z
N MET A 1 0.70 -15.94 -0.35
CA MET A 1 0.21 -15.47 0.97
C MET A 1 0.23 -13.95 0.92
N ALA A 2 -0.84 -13.28 1.34
CA ALA A 2 -0.89 -11.82 1.38
C ALA A 2 -0.91 -11.33 2.83
N PHE A 3 -0.02 -10.41 3.17
CA PHE A 3 -0.06 -9.70 4.44
C PHE A 3 -0.97 -8.48 4.28
N ASP A 4 -2.01 -8.36 5.11
CA ASP A 4 -3.00 -7.29 4.97
C ASP A 4 -2.90 -6.30 6.12
N VAL A 5 -2.60 -5.03 5.78
CA VAL A 5 -2.56 -3.94 6.76
C VAL A 5 -3.96 -3.33 6.89
N PRO A 6 -4.59 -3.32 8.08
CA PRO A 6 -6.00 -2.98 8.22
C PRO A 6 -6.32 -1.51 7.91
N CYS A 7 -5.42 -0.58 8.24
CA CYS A 7 -5.62 0.86 8.09
C CYS A 7 -4.30 1.59 7.79
N PRO A 8 -4.33 2.83 7.26
CA PRO A 8 -3.14 3.67 7.18
C PRO A 8 -2.69 4.12 8.57
N ASP A 9 -1.38 4.28 8.76
CA ASP A 9 -0.79 4.65 10.05
C ASP A 9 -1.29 6.02 10.56
N TYR A 10 -1.69 6.90 9.64
CA TYR A 10 -2.27 8.21 9.96
C TYR A 10 -3.53 8.11 10.83
N LEU A 11 -4.27 6.98 10.82
CA LEU A 11 -5.41 6.78 11.73
C LEU A 11 -4.99 6.71 13.20
N PHE A 12 -3.76 6.28 13.49
CA PHE A 12 -3.24 6.22 14.86
C PHE A 12 -2.90 7.60 15.42
N GLU A 13 -2.77 8.62 14.58
CA GLU A 13 -2.63 10.02 15.01
C GLU A 13 -3.95 10.59 15.53
N ILE A 14 -5.09 9.94 15.23
CA ILE A 14 -6.42 10.36 15.65
C ILE A 14 -6.87 9.53 16.85
N PRO A 15 -7.38 10.18 17.92
CA PRO A 15 -7.97 9.47 19.06
C PRO A 15 -9.07 8.52 18.60
N GLU A 16 -9.09 7.29 19.14
CA GLU A 16 -10.03 6.24 18.72
C GLU A 16 -11.50 6.69 18.81
N ALA A 17 -11.84 7.47 19.83
CA ALA A 17 -13.18 8.01 20.03
C ALA A 17 -13.63 8.98 18.93
N GLU A 18 -12.70 9.66 18.25
CA GLU A 18 -13.00 10.63 17.20
C GLU A 18 -13.01 10.00 15.80
N ARG A 19 -12.40 8.81 15.63
CA ARG A 19 -12.29 8.14 14.33
C ARG A 19 -13.62 7.91 13.62
N PRO A 20 -14.73 7.49 14.29
CA PRO A 20 -16.00 7.28 13.60
C PRO A 20 -16.59 8.55 13.00
N GLU A 21 -16.26 9.72 13.54
CA GLU A 21 -16.76 11.02 13.06
C GLU A 21 -15.82 11.66 12.04
N ARG A 22 -14.51 11.37 12.12
CA ARG A 22 -13.46 12.01 11.30
C ARG A 22 -12.91 11.14 10.18
N CYS A 23 -13.10 9.83 10.24
CA CYS A 23 -12.48 8.87 9.33
C CYS A 23 -13.53 7.97 8.68
N GLU A 24 -13.55 7.96 7.35
CA GLU A 24 -14.32 7.01 6.57
C GLU A 24 -13.40 5.88 6.10
N LEU A 25 -13.24 4.84 6.92
CA LEU A 25 -12.46 3.66 6.57
C LEU A 25 -13.35 2.58 5.94
N GLN A 26 -13.11 2.30 4.67
CA GLN A 26 -13.70 1.19 3.93
C GLN A 26 -12.65 0.14 3.57
N ARG A 27 -13.04 -0.92 2.85
CA ARG A 27 -12.16 -2.06 2.53
C ARG A 27 -10.89 -1.68 1.76
N SER A 28 -10.99 -0.71 0.86
CA SER A 28 -9.88 -0.33 -0.05
C SER A 28 -9.68 1.18 -0.16
N VAL A 29 -10.44 1.94 0.62
CA VAL A 29 -10.48 3.41 0.59
C VAL A 29 -10.54 3.89 2.02
N CYS A 30 -9.78 4.94 2.33
CA CYS A 30 -9.87 5.63 3.59
C CYS A 30 -9.80 7.14 3.35
N VAL A 31 -10.70 7.89 3.96
CA VAL A 31 -10.72 9.36 3.94
C VAL A 31 -10.64 9.84 5.38
N ILE A 32 -9.81 10.85 5.64
CA ILE A 32 -9.66 11.48 6.95
C ILE A 32 -9.93 12.98 6.80
N ASP A 33 -10.85 13.50 7.60
CA ASP A 33 -11.25 14.92 7.67
C ASP A 33 -11.61 15.52 6.29
N ASP A 34 -12.04 14.72 5.33
CA ASP A 34 -12.25 15.12 3.92
C ASP A 34 -11.02 15.79 3.24
N GLU A 35 -9.83 15.63 3.83
CA GLU A 35 -8.60 16.29 3.38
C GLU A 35 -7.50 15.31 3.00
N LYS A 36 -7.45 14.15 3.66
CA LYS A 36 -6.43 13.12 3.39
C LYS A 36 -7.09 11.88 2.82
N PHE A 37 -6.63 11.48 1.64
CA PHE A 37 -7.22 10.42 0.85
C PHE A 37 -6.24 9.27 0.70
N PHE A 38 -6.71 8.06 1.00
CA PHE A 38 -5.89 6.85 0.97
C PHE A 38 -6.57 5.75 0.18
N VAL A 39 -5.76 5.00 -0.56
CA VAL A 39 -6.18 3.79 -1.27
C VAL A 39 -5.34 2.61 -0.81
N LYS A 40 -5.98 1.44 -0.73
CA LYS A 40 -5.30 0.18 -0.42
C LYS A 40 -4.83 -0.45 -1.72
N GLY A 41 -3.56 -0.82 -1.80
CA GLY A 41 -2.99 -1.51 -2.95
C GLY A 41 -2.04 -2.64 -2.55
N ALA A 42 -1.75 -3.52 -3.50
CA ALA A 42 -0.80 -4.61 -3.34
C ALA A 42 0.61 -4.15 -3.71
N LEU A 43 1.55 -4.25 -2.78
CA LEU A 43 2.98 -4.18 -3.04
C LEU A 43 3.51 -5.61 -3.18
N GLU A 44 4.00 -5.96 -4.36
CA GLU A 44 4.57 -7.28 -4.63
C GLU A 44 6.10 -7.24 -4.51
N ILE A 45 6.66 -8.20 -3.79
CA ILE A 45 8.10 -8.36 -3.62
C ILE A 45 8.50 -9.73 -4.17
N PRO A 46 9.29 -9.80 -5.26
CA PRO A 46 9.76 -11.07 -5.79
C PRO A 46 10.57 -11.85 -4.74
N VAL A 47 10.48 -13.17 -4.74
CA VAL A 47 11.29 -14.02 -3.86
C VAL A 47 12.01 -15.05 -4.72
N SER A 48 13.33 -15.11 -4.59
CA SER A 48 14.15 -16.10 -5.27
C SER A 48 13.65 -17.51 -4.94
N ASP A 49 13.61 -18.36 -5.96
CA ASP A 49 13.23 -19.78 -5.86
C ASP A 49 11.77 -20.04 -5.44
N LEU A 50 10.94 -19.00 -5.30
CA LEU A 50 9.49 -19.15 -5.13
C LEU A 50 8.74 -18.70 -6.39
N PRO A 51 7.70 -19.44 -6.82
CA PRO A 51 6.93 -19.09 -8.01
C PRO A 51 5.98 -17.91 -7.79
N GLN A 52 5.70 -17.54 -6.53
CA GLN A 52 4.79 -16.46 -6.18
C GLN A 52 5.53 -15.40 -5.36
N PRO A 53 5.29 -14.10 -5.64
CA PRO A 53 5.86 -13.03 -4.84
C PRO A 53 5.23 -12.99 -3.44
N LEU A 54 5.92 -12.33 -2.51
CA LEU A 54 5.31 -11.87 -1.27
C LEU A 54 4.42 -10.66 -1.58
N SER A 55 3.13 -10.78 -1.34
CA SER A 55 2.17 -9.69 -1.52
C SER A 55 1.88 -9.00 -0.19
N LEU A 56 2.06 -7.69 -0.13
CA LEU A 56 1.75 -6.84 1.02
C LEU A 56 0.64 -5.87 0.64
N ASN A 57 -0.56 -6.00 1.21
CA ASN A 57 -1.64 -5.04 0.99
C ASN A 57 -1.47 -3.86 1.95
N VAL A 58 -1.11 -2.72 1.38
CA VAL A 58 -0.66 -1.51 2.09
C VAL A 58 -1.48 -0.32 1.67
N TRP A 59 -1.43 0.74 2.45
CA TRP A 59 -2.11 2.00 2.20
C TRP A 59 -1.16 3.04 1.61
N VAL A 60 -1.65 3.78 0.63
CA VAL A 60 -0.93 4.87 -0.03
C VAL A 60 -1.83 6.09 -0.04
N SER A 61 -1.28 7.26 0.29
CA SER A 61 -2.00 8.53 0.19
C SER A 61 -1.91 9.09 -1.22
N LEU A 62 -3.01 9.67 -1.68
CA LEU A 62 -3.12 10.35 -2.97
C LEU A 62 -3.51 11.81 -2.74
N SER A 63 -3.21 12.67 -3.72
CA SER A 63 -3.86 13.98 -3.78
C SER A 63 -5.36 13.79 -3.99
N SER A 64 -6.17 14.79 -3.59
CA SER A 64 -7.61 14.82 -3.86
C SER A 64 -7.90 14.56 -5.36
N GLU A 65 -7.21 15.26 -6.26
CA GLU A 65 -7.39 15.08 -7.71
C GLU A 65 -7.15 13.64 -8.18
N ASN A 66 -6.05 13.01 -7.75
CA ASN A 66 -5.73 11.62 -8.12
C ASN A 66 -6.71 10.64 -7.48
N PHE A 67 -7.12 10.91 -6.25
CA PHE A 67 -8.09 10.09 -5.55
C PHE A 67 -9.45 10.13 -6.25
N ASP A 68 -9.98 11.31 -6.51
CA ASP A 68 -11.26 11.52 -7.20
C ASP A 68 -11.24 10.86 -8.57
N ARG A 69 -10.17 11.06 -9.34
CA ARG A 69 -9.97 10.40 -10.63
C ARG A 69 -9.97 8.87 -10.52
N SER A 70 -9.30 8.33 -9.50
CA SER A 70 -9.27 6.88 -9.25
C SER A 70 -10.64 6.32 -8.87
N MET A 71 -11.47 7.11 -8.18
CA MET A 71 -12.83 6.75 -7.78
C MET A 71 -13.81 6.82 -8.96
N GLU A 72 -13.71 7.83 -9.82
CA GLU A 72 -14.48 7.93 -11.07
C GLU A 72 -14.29 6.69 -11.94
N LEU A 73 -13.04 6.22 -12.06
CA LEU A 73 -12.69 5.06 -12.87
C LEU A 73 -12.91 3.73 -12.14
N TRP A 74 -13.34 3.74 -10.88
CA TRP A 74 -13.31 2.54 -10.03
C TRP A 74 -14.05 1.34 -10.62
N THR A 75 -15.18 1.58 -11.26
CA THR A 75 -16.02 0.55 -11.91
C THR A 75 -15.89 0.54 -13.44
N THR A 76 -15.01 1.36 -13.99
CA THR A 76 -14.80 1.49 -15.43
C THR A 76 -13.93 0.35 -15.95
N VAL A 77 -14.46 -0.40 -16.92
CA VAL A 77 -13.69 -1.44 -17.62
C VAL A 77 -12.55 -0.79 -18.40
N GLY A 78 -11.34 -1.35 -18.31
CA GLY A 78 -10.14 -0.78 -18.94
C GLY A 78 -9.41 0.25 -18.07
N ARG A 79 -9.83 0.46 -16.81
CA ARG A 79 -9.16 1.39 -15.89
C ARG A 79 -7.68 1.07 -15.66
N GLU A 80 -7.24 -0.17 -15.91
CA GLU A 80 -5.84 -0.59 -15.88
C GLU A 80 -4.94 0.09 -16.95
N SER A 81 -5.54 0.74 -17.94
CA SER A 81 -4.81 1.54 -18.94
C SER A 81 -4.54 2.98 -18.50
N GLU A 82 -5.15 3.41 -17.38
CA GLU A 82 -4.94 4.76 -16.83
C GLU A 82 -3.47 4.94 -16.39
N PRO A 83 -2.87 6.12 -16.62
CA PRO A 83 -1.54 6.41 -16.10
C PRO A 83 -1.48 6.24 -14.58
N PRO A 84 -0.35 5.78 -14.03
CA PRO A 84 -0.22 5.61 -12.60
C PRO A 84 -0.25 6.94 -11.86
N TYR A 85 -0.86 6.93 -10.68
CA TYR A 85 -0.89 8.09 -9.78
C TYR A 85 0.32 8.08 -8.87
N PHE A 86 0.95 9.24 -8.71
CA PHE A 86 1.91 9.42 -7.63
C PHE A 86 1.20 9.40 -6.27
N GLY A 87 1.82 8.74 -5.29
CA GLY A 87 1.34 8.71 -3.91
C GLY A 87 2.45 8.47 -2.89
N TRP A 88 2.09 8.55 -1.61
CA TRP A 88 3.01 8.33 -0.50
C TRP A 88 2.65 7.09 0.32
N PHE A 89 3.64 6.22 0.53
CA PHE A 89 3.49 5.03 1.35
C PHE A 89 3.06 5.42 2.77
N SER A 90 1.93 4.87 3.24
CA SER A 90 1.22 5.34 4.44
C SER A 90 1.15 4.31 5.56
N ASN A 91 2.05 3.33 5.54
CA ASN A 91 2.19 2.35 6.63
C ASN A 91 3.63 2.23 7.13
N ARG A 92 3.80 1.82 8.38
CA ARG A 92 5.06 1.29 8.90
C ARG A 92 5.06 -0.24 8.82
N LEU A 93 5.99 -0.80 8.05
CA LEU A 93 6.11 -2.25 7.91
C LEU A 93 7.14 -2.83 8.88
N PRO A 94 6.76 -3.81 9.74
CA PRO A 94 7.70 -4.54 10.56
C PRO A 94 8.83 -5.16 9.72
N GLY A 95 10.06 -5.04 10.21
CA GLY A 95 11.24 -5.62 9.56
C GLY A 95 11.94 -4.74 8.53
N PHE A 96 11.41 -3.54 8.27
CA PHE A 96 12.10 -2.49 7.54
C PHE A 96 12.37 -1.28 8.48
N PRO A 97 13.29 -0.37 8.10
CA PRO A 97 13.31 0.99 8.65
C PRO A 97 11.97 1.72 8.39
N ASP A 98 11.83 2.96 8.86
CA ASP A 98 10.60 3.73 8.67
C ASP A 98 10.20 3.80 7.19
N THR A 99 9.08 3.16 6.86
CA THR A 99 8.55 3.05 5.50
C THR A 99 7.55 4.16 5.16
N LEU A 100 7.23 5.04 6.12
CA LEU A 100 6.35 6.17 5.84
C LEU A 100 6.96 7.13 4.83
N ASN A 101 6.08 7.69 4.00
CA ASN A 101 6.41 8.71 3.02
C ASN A 101 7.45 8.26 1.97
N LEU A 102 7.59 6.95 1.76
CA LEU A 102 8.26 6.46 0.56
C LEU A 102 7.41 6.81 -0.66
N LYS A 103 8.08 7.26 -1.72
CA LYS A 103 7.45 7.61 -2.98
C LYS A 103 6.94 6.36 -3.69
N THR A 104 5.70 6.42 -4.16
CA THR A 104 5.03 5.30 -4.81
C THR A 104 4.30 5.74 -6.08
N LEU A 105 4.11 4.78 -6.97
CA LEU A 105 3.18 4.84 -8.08
C LEU A 105 2.05 3.84 -7.84
N VAL A 106 0.82 4.30 -8.00
CA VAL A 106 -0.41 3.52 -7.85
C VAL A 106 -0.94 3.19 -9.23
N HIS A 107 -0.84 1.93 -9.60
CA HIS A 107 -1.31 1.40 -10.88
C HIS A 107 -2.69 0.79 -10.69
N THR A 108 -3.71 1.39 -11.30
CA THR A 108 -5.04 0.79 -11.38
C THR A 108 -4.97 -0.60 -12.00
N GLN A 109 -5.84 -1.48 -11.55
CA GLN A 109 -5.94 -2.87 -12.01
C GLN A 109 -7.36 -3.13 -12.54
N PRO A 110 -7.63 -4.23 -13.25
CA PRO A 110 -8.98 -4.55 -13.71
C PRO A 110 -10.03 -4.46 -12.60
N VAL A 111 -11.28 -4.17 -12.98
CA VAL A 111 -12.40 -4.01 -12.03
C VAL A 111 -12.51 -5.25 -11.12
N GLY A 112 -12.60 -5.02 -9.81
CA GLY A 112 -12.63 -6.06 -8.78
C GLY A 112 -11.29 -6.32 -8.09
N SER A 113 -10.17 -5.84 -8.66
CA SER A 113 -8.85 -5.91 -8.05
C SER A 113 -8.47 -4.59 -7.35
N ILE A 114 -7.67 -4.68 -6.29
CA ILE A 114 -7.01 -3.50 -5.72
C ILE A 114 -5.86 -3.04 -6.63
N PRO A 115 -5.48 -1.74 -6.60
CA PRO A 115 -4.31 -1.25 -7.32
C PRO A 115 -3.02 -2.01 -7.00
N LEU A 116 -2.09 -2.04 -7.94
CA LEU A 116 -0.70 -2.46 -7.73
C LEU A 116 0.14 -1.24 -7.34
N ILE A 117 0.99 -1.40 -6.34
CA ILE A 117 1.88 -0.36 -5.83
C ILE A 117 3.31 -0.66 -6.29
N THR A 118 3.96 0.35 -6.86
CA THR A 118 5.39 0.31 -7.19
C THR A 118 6.12 1.39 -6.40
N LEU A 119 7.24 1.03 -5.78
CA LEU A 119 8.09 2.00 -5.09
C LEU A 119 9.03 2.69 -6.07
N GLU A 120 9.23 4.01 -5.95
CA GLU A 120 10.32 4.64 -6.68
C GLU A 120 11.67 4.04 -6.25
N PRO A 121 12.63 3.86 -7.18
CA PRO A 121 13.97 3.39 -6.85
C PRO A 121 14.65 4.29 -5.82
N SER A 122 15.07 3.70 -4.70
CA SER A 122 15.81 4.38 -3.65
C SER A 122 16.72 3.40 -2.91
N GLU A 123 17.57 3.92 -2.01
CA GLU A 123 18.41 3.10 -1.13
C GLU A 123 17.63 2.49 0.04
N HIS A 124 16.34 2.81 0.19
CA HIS A 124 15.52 2.26 1.27
C HIS A 124 15.40 0.73 1.12
N PRO A 125 15.62 -0.07 2.18
CA PRO A 125 15.61 -1.53 2.07
C PRO A 125 14.32 -2.13 1.50
N LEU A 126 13.15 -1.53 1.77
CA LEU A 126 11.88 -1.93 1.14
C LEU A 126 11.89 -1.71 -0.38
N SER A 127 12.41 -0.57 -0.86
CA SER A 127 12.50 -0.29 -2.30
C SER A 127 13.49 -1.25 -2.96
N VAL A 128 14.64 -1.49 -2.32
CA VAL A 128 15.62 -2.47 -2.81
C VAL A 128 15.00 -3.87 -2.90
N ALA A 129 14.29 -4.32 -1.88
CA ALA A 129 13.61 -5.62 -1.88
C ALA A 129 12.54 -5.69 -2.99
N HIS A 130 11.72 -4.65 -3.15
CA HIS A 130 10.69 -4.59 -4.19
C HIS A 130 11.28 -4.73 -5.60
N HIS A 131 12.41 -4.07 -5.88
CA HIS A 131 13.05 -4.07 -7.20
C HIS A 131 13.94 -5.28 -7.48
N LYS A 132 14.70 -5.73 -6.47
CA LYS A 132 15.70 -6.80 -6.63
C LYS A 132 15.21 -8.18 -6.17
N GLY A 133 14.08 -8.22 -5.47
CA GLY A 133 13.58 -9.40 -4.80
C GLY A 133 14.31 -9.70 -3.48
N LEU A 134 13.81 -10.73 -2.80
CA LEU A 134 14.35 -11.29 -1.57
C LEU A 134 14.91 -12.68 -1.82
N SER A 135 16.00 -13.03 -1.14
CA SER A 135 16.39 -14.44 -0.99
C SER A 135 15.41 -15.20 -0.07
N GLU A 136 15.45 -16.53 -0.10
CA GLU A 136 14.60 -17.36 0.75
C GLU A 136 14.82 -17.07 2.26
N SER A 137 16.05 -16.80 2.68
CA SER A 137 16.38 -16.48 4.08
C SER A 137 15.84 -15.11 4.50
N GLU A 138 15.95 -14.11 3.64
CA GLU A 138 15.37 -12.77 3.87
C GLU A 138 13.84 -12.84 3.90
N TYR A 139 13.22 -13.58 2.99
CA TYR A 139 11.78 -13.84 2.97
C TYR A 139 11.31 -14.46 4.30
N LYS A 140 11.95 -15.55 4.74
CA LYS A 140 11.60 -16.21 6.03
C LYS A 140 11.74 -15.24 7.20
N SER A 141 12.84 -14.48 7.25
CA SER A 141 13.05 -13.48 8.31
C SER A 141 11.97 -12.41 8.30
N LEU A 142 11.61 -11.90 7.13
CA LEU A 142 10.58 -10.87 6.97
C LEU A 142 9.20 -11.39 7.37
N VAL A 143 8.80 -12.57 6.91
CA VAL A 143 7.51 -13.16 7.25
C VAL A 143 7.36 -13.35 8.77
N MET A 144 8.41 -13.81 9.47
CA MET A 144 8.39 -13.89 10.93
C MET A 144 8.13 -12.51 11.55
N LYS A 145 8.85 -11.47 11.12
CA LYS A 145 8.67 -10.11 11.67
C LYS A 145 7.26 -9.55 11.40
N LEU A 146 6.70 -9.81 10.22
CA LEU A 146 5.35 -9.38 9.86
C LEU A 146 4.28 -10.09 10.70
N LEU A 147 4.44 -11.39 10.98
CA LEU A 147 3.51 -12.16 11.80
C LEU A 147 3.59 -11.84 13.31
N HIS A 148 4.77 -11.50 13.81
CA HIS A 148 4.98 -11.13 15.22
C HIS A 148 4.71 -9.66 15.52
N GLY A 149 4.55 -8.82 14.50
CA GLY A 149 4.26 -7.38 14.63
C GLY A 149 2.77 -7.02 14.63
N GLN A 150 1.86 -8.00 14.72
CA GLN A 150 0.41 -7.80 14.86
C GLN A 150 -0.01 -7.61 16.33
#